data_AF-A0A5E8CI38-F1
#
_entry.id   AF-A0A5E8CI38-F1
#
_cell.length_a   1.000
_cell.length_b   1.000
_cell.length_c   1.000
_cell.angle_alpha   90.00
_cell.angle_beta   90.00
_cell.angle_gamma   90.00
#
_symmetry.space_group_name_H-M   'P 1'
#
loop_
_entity.id
_entity.type
_entity.pdbx_description
1 polymer ?
#
loop_
_entity_poly.entity_id
_entity_poly.type
_entity_poly.pdbx_seq_one_letter_code
_entity_poly.pdbx_strand_id
1 'polypeptide(L)'
;MNFYLLAISIIFGFLYPLYTKTATEYQNSFEVFVFREIIMAGLSLILILLYYIGLKHYIEYKLIIPSFRITFLLFIVSLLLVLTLPSYIYVLKENKIAFFITQYKILMILLPVLFGYLFFGEKLNNMQIISWLTSLFGLVLYYYQK
;
A
#
# COMPACT_ATOMS: atom_id res chain seq x y z
N MET A 1 15.73 -10.90 2.69
CA MET A 1 14.84 -9.93 2.02
C MET A 1 15.62 -8.64 1.83
N ASN A 2 15.65 -8.07 0.61
CA ASN A 2 16.58 -7.00 0.22
C ASN A 2 16.34 -5.71 1.03
N PHE A 3 17.28 -5.31 1.90
CA PHE A 3 17.21 -4.10 2.74
C PHE A 3 16.91 -2.83 1.90
N TYR A 4 17.45 -2.77 0.67
CA TYR A 4 17.19 -1.70 -0.28
C TYR A 4 15.71 -1.56 -0.66
N LEU A 5 14.97 -2.66 -0.82
CA LEU A 5 13.53 -2.62 -1.14
C LEU A 5 12.71 -2.07 0.04
N LEU A 6 13.13 -2.37 1.27
CA LEU A 6 12.52 -1.78 2.47
C LEU A 6 12.76 -0.27 2.51
N ALA A 7 14.01 0.17 2.29
CA ALA A 7 14.36 1.59 2.27
C ALA A 7 13.57 2.34 1.18
N ILE A 8 13.51 1.79 -0.04
CA ILE A 8 12.71 2.33 -1.15
C ILE A 8 11.23 2.43 -0.76
N SER A 9 10.65 1.36 -0.19
CA SER A 9 9.23 1.36 0.23
C SER A 9 8.93 2.41 1.28
N ILE A 10 9.84 2.63 2.25
CA ILE A 10 9.70 3.67 3.26
C ILE A 10 9.76 5.06 2.61
N ILE A 11 10.74 5.32 1.74
CA ILE A 11 10.89 6.61 1.05
C ILE A 11 9.65 6.92 0.21
N PHE A 12 9.21 6.00 -0.65
CA PHE A 12 7.99 6.18 -1.44
C PHE A 12 6.74 6.30 -0.58
N GLY A 13 6.67 5.60 0.55
CA GLY A 13 5.56 5.71 1.51
C GLY A 13 5.46 7.09 2.20
N PHE A 14 6.56 7.84 2.28
CA PHE A 14 6.58 9.23 2.76
C PHE A 14 6.35 10.25 1.65
N LEU A 15 6.94 10.03 0.48
CA LEU A 15 6.79 10.94 -0.66
C LEU A 15 5.38 10.89 -1.25
N TYR A 16 4.76 9.71 -1.29
CA TYR A 16 3.46 9.52 -1.94
C TYR A 16 2.36 10.43 -1.38
N PRO A 17 2.10 10.50 -0.05
CA PRO A 17 1.08 11.42 0.49
C PRO A 17 1.37 12.89 0.18
N LEU A 18 2.64 13.30 0.14
CA LEU A 18 3.03 14.68 -0.19
C LEU A 18 2.66 15.00 -1.63
N TYR A 19 3.11 14.17 -2.58
CA TYR A 19 2.84 14.35 -4.00
C TYR A 19 1.34 14.28 -4.31
N THR A 20 0.64 13.30 -3.73
CA THR A 20 -0.81 13.15 -3.93
C THR A 20 -1.56 14.36 -3.42
N LYS A 21 -1.18 14.94 -2.27
CA LYS A 21 -1.83 16.15 -1.77
C LYS A 21 -1.63 17.34 -2.72
N THR A 22 -0.40 17.59 -3.17
CA THR A 22 -0.15 18.64 -4.16
C THR A 22 -0.92 18.39 -5.46
N ALA A 23 -1.02 17.15 -5.93
CA ALA A 23 -1.76 16.86 -7.16
C ALA A 23 -3.27 17.14 -7.02
N THR A 24 -3.86 16.84 -5.86
CA THR A 24 -5.30 17.01 -5.61
C THR A 24 -5.70 18.45 -5.29
N GLU A 25 -4.74 19.35 -5.08
CA GLU A 25 -4.97 20.81 -5.04
C GLU A 25 -5.33 21.35 -6.43
N TYR A 26 -4.76 20.78 -7.50
CA TYR A 26 -4.96 21.27 -8.88
C TYR A 26 -5.87 20.37 -9.73
N GLN A 27 -6.19 19.15 -9.27
CA GLN A 27 -6.97 18.17 -10.04
C GLN A 27 -8.03 17.47 -9.16
N ASN A 28 -9.00 16.83 -9.81
CA ASN A 28 -10.00 16.02 -9.10
C ASN A 28 -9.33 14.78 -8.50
N SER A 29 -9.63 14.49 -7.22
CA SER A 29 -9.11 13.32 -6.50
C SER A 29 -9.32 11.98 -7.22
N PHE A 30 -10.44 11.84 -7.95
CA PHE A 30 -10.73 10.65 -8.73
C PHE A 30 -9.84 10.53 -9.98
N GLU A 31 -9.54 11.65 -10.65
CA GLU A 31 -8.65 11.65 -11.81
C GLU A 31 -7.21 11.30 -11.40
N VAL A 32 -6.72 11.89 -10.30
CA VAL A 32 -5.40 11.56 -9.73
C VAL A 32 -5.30 10.07 -9.41
N PHE A 33 -6.37 9.46 -8.88
CA PHE A 33 -6.47 8.02 -8.66
C PHE A 33 -6.36 7.22 -9.96
N VAL A 34 -7.19 7.55 -10.97
CA VAL A 34 -7.20 6.83 -12.25
C VAL A 34 -5.84 6.92 -12.95
N PHE A 35 -5.23 8.10 -12.99
CA PHE A 35 -3.89 8.27 -13.57
C PHE A 35 -2.84 7.44 -12.84
N ARG A 36 -2.89 7.37 -11.51
CA ARG A 36 -2.00 6.52 -10.72
C ARG A 36 -2.13 5.04 -11.10
N GLU A 37 -3.35 4.52 -11.20
CA GLU A 37 -3.57 3.11 -11.57
C GLU A 37 -3.07 2.81 -12.99
N ILE A 38 -3.27 3.74 -13.94
CA ILE A 38 -2.74 3.62 -15.30
C ILE A 38 -1.21 3.54 -15.28
N ILE A 39 -0.54 4.41 -14.51
CA ILE A 39 0.93 4.38 -14.38
C ILE A 39 1.40 3.06 -13.77
N MET A 40 0.75 2.59 -12.70
CA MET A 40 1.10 1.31 -12.05
C MET A 40 0.92 0.12 -13.00
N ALA A 41 -0.16 0.09 -13.77
CA ALA A 41 -0.39 -0.93 -14.79
C ALA A 41 0.68 -0.88 -15.90
N GLY A 42 1.01 0.33 -16.38
CA GLY A 42 2.06 0.55 -17.38
C GLY A 42 3.44 0.10 -16.89
N LEU A 43 3.84 0.48 -15.68
CA LEU A 43 5.10 0.04 -15.07
C LEU A 43 5.14 -1.47 -14.88
N SER A 44 4.03 -2.09 -14.44
CA SER A 44 3.93 -3.55 -14.31
C SER A 44 4.13 -4.24 -15.66
N LEU A 45 3.53 -3.71 -16.74
CA LEU A 45 3.71 -4.23 -18.10
C LEU A 45 5.17 -4.07 -18.56
N ILE A 46 5.79 -2.92 -18.33
CA ILE A 46 7.20 -2.67 -18.67
C ILE A 46 8.11 -3.66 -17.95
N LEU A 47 7.89 -3.89 -16.65
CA LEU A 47 8.67 -4.87 -15.88
C LEU A 47 8.52 -6.28 -16.46
N ILE A 48 7.32 -6.67 -16.89
CA ILE A 48 7.08 -7.94 -17.58
C ILE A 48 7.83 -7.97 -18.92
N LEU A 49 7.79 -6.90 -19.72
CA LEU A 49 8.50 -6.85 -21.00
C LEU A 49 10.03 -6.91 -20.82
N LEU A 50 10.58 -6.16 -19.88
CA LEU A 50 12.00 -6.21 -19.52
C LEU A 50 12.42 -7.60 -19.03
N TYR A 51 11.52 -8.27 -18.29
CA TYR A 51 11.69 -9.65 -17.89
C TYR A 51 11.92 -10.56 -19.12
N TYR A 52 11.06 -10.44 -20.14
CA TYR A 52 11.14 -11.25 -21.36
C TYR A 52 12.33 -10.92 -22.27
N ILE A 53 12.72 -9.65 -22.37
CA ILE A 53 13.72 -9.19 -23.35
C ILE A 53 15.17 -9.51 -22.91
N GLY A 54 15.45 -9.64 -21.61
CA GLY A 54 16.85 -9.89 -21.19
C GLY A 54 17.08 -10.27 -19.74
N LEU A 55 16.08 -10.14 -18.86
CA LEU A 55 16.21 -10.54 -17.45
C LEU A 55 15.87 -12.01 -17.19
N LYS A 56 15.35 -12.73 -18.19
CA LYS A 56 15.04 -14.17 -18.11
C LYS A 56 16.25 -15.02 -17.69
N HIS A 57 17.48 -14.56 -17.97
CA HIS A 57 18.71 -15.22 -17.52
C HIS A 57 19.00 -15.08 -16.01
N TYR A 58 18.42 -14.07 -15.36
CA TYR A 58 18.69 -13.74 -13.95
C TYR A 58 17.54 -14.10 -13.01
N ILE A 59 16.33 -14.30 -13.54
CA ILE A 59 15.12 -14.55 -12.76
C ILE A 59 14.34 -15.69 -13.45
N GLU A 60 14.07 -16.79 -12.76
CA GLU A 60 13.13 -17.81 -13.26
C GLU A 60 11.69 -17.40 -12.94
N TYR A 61 11.11 -16.54 -13.79
CA TYR A 61 9.67 -16.28 -13.77
C TYR A 61 8.98 -17.24 -14.74
N LYS A 62 8.24 -18.21 -14.18
CA LYS A 62 7.21 -18.92 -14.94
C LYS A 62 6.03 -17.98 -15.10
N LEU A 63 5.57 -17.75 -16.34
CA LEU A 63 4.34 -17.00 -16.58
C LEU A 63 3.19 -17.80 -15.97
N ILE A 64 2.74 -17.40 -14.78
CA ILE A 64 1.55 -17.98 -14.15
C ILE A 64 0.36 -17.35 -14.87
N ILE A 65 -0.24 -18.09 -15.80
CA ILE A 65 -1.62 -17.77 -16.21
C ILE A 65 -2.46 -17.98 -14.95
N PRO A 66 -3.00 -16.91 -14.33
CA PRO A 66 -3.74 -17.07 -13.10
C PRO A 66 -4.97 -17.93 -13.36
N SER A 67 -5.26 -18.87 -12.47
CA SER A 67 -6.51 -19.62 -12.54
C SER A 67 -7.69 -18.66 -12.35
N PHE A 68 -8.88 -19.03 -12.83
CA PHE A 68 -10.10 -18.22 -12.65
C PHE A 68 -10.30 -17.78 -11.20
N ARG A 69 -10.01 -18.68 -10.24
CA ARG A 69 -10.10 -18.39 -8.81
C ARG A 69 -9.12 -17.29 -8.36
N ILE A 70 -7.89 -17.30 -8.85
CA ILE A 70 -6.89 -16.26 -8.54
C ILE A 70 -7.31 -14.92 -9.17
N THR A 71 -7.73 -14.95 -10.44
CA THR A 71 -8.23 -13.75 -11.13
C THR A 71 -9.42 -13.12 -10.41
N PHE A 72 -10.37 -13.95 -9.95
CA PHE A 72 -11.53 -13.48 -9.19
C PHE A 72 -11.13 -12.89 -7.83
N LEU A 73 -10.17 -13.49 -7.13
CA LEU A 73 -9.66 -12.96 -5.87
C LEU A 73 -8.95 -11.60 -6.08
N LEU A 74 -8.11 -11.49 -7.10
CA LEU A 74 -7.47 -10.23 -7.47
C LEU A 74 -8.50 -9.17 -7.86
N PHE A 75 -9.58 -9.54 -8.54
CA PHE A 75 -10.68 -8.63 -8.86
C PHE A 75 -11.35 -8.08 -7.60
N ILE A 76 -11.62 -8.92 -6.59
CA ILE A 76 -12.18 -8.46 -5.30
C ILE A 76 -11.22 -7.48 -4.62
N VAL A 77 -9.91 -7.79 -4.60
CA VAL A 77 -8.90 -6.89 -4.01
C VAL A 77 -8.88 -5.55 -4.76
N SER A 78 -8.90 -5.57 -6.10
CA SER A 78 -8.98 -4.35 -6.91
C SER A 78 -10.24 -3.54 -6.63
N LEU A 79 -11.39 -4.20 -6.46
CA LEU A 79 -12.65 -3.52 -6.12
C LEU A 79 -12.55 -2.83 -4.74
N LEU A 80 -11.98 -3.51 -3.74
CA LEU A 80 -11.73 -2.93 -2.42
C LEU A 80 -10.76 -1.75 -2.50
N LEU A 81 -9.72 -1.83 -3.33
CA LEU A 81 -8.79 -0.73 -3.57
C LEU A 81 -9.49 0.47 -4.23
N VAL A 82 -10.35 0.24 -5.21
CA VAL A 82 -11.13 1.30 -5.87
C VAL A 82 -12.09 2.00 -4.90
N LEU A 83 -12.58 1.32 -3.87
CA LEU A 83 -13.43 1.95 -2.84
C LEU A 83 -12.61 2.72 -1.80
N THR A 84 -11.42 2.21 -1.45
CA THR A 84 -10.60 2.76 -0.36
C THR A 84 -9.69 3.89 -0.80
N LEU A 85 -9.14 3.85 -2.02
CA LEU A 85 -8.18 4.86 -2.49
C LEU A 85 -8.79 6.24 -2.75
N PRO A 86 -9.94 6.39 -3.42
CA PRO A 86 -10.56 7.70 -3.60
C PRO A 86 -10.92 8.33 -2.26
N SER A 87 -11.44 7.53 -1.32
CA SER A 87 -11.71 7.94 0.05
C SER A 87 -10.42 8.39 0.76
N TYR A 88 -9.33 7.64 0.61
CA TYR A 88 -8.00 8.03 1.10
C TYR A 88 -7.53 9.37 0.54
N ILE A 89 -7.62 9.56 -0.78
CA ILE A 89 -7.17 10.77 -1.47
C ILE A 89 -8.04 11.97 -1.06
N TYR A 90 -9.34 11.77 -0.91
CA TYR A 90 -10.27 12.80 -0.44
C TYR A 90 -9.94 13.23 0.99
N VAL A 91 -9.80 12.28 1.92
CA VAL A 91 -9.46 12.59 3.32
C VAL A 91 -8.08 13.26 3.41
N LEU A 92 -7.11 12.88 2.58
CA LEU A 92 -5.79 13.52 2.49
C LEU A 92 -5.87 14.98 2.01
N LYS A 93 -6.80 15.28 1.08
CA LYS A 93 -7.04 16.63 0.58
C LYS A 93 -7.61 17.54 1.69
N GLU A 94 -8.63 17.06 2.39
CA GLU A 94 -9.36 17.82 3.40
C GLU A 94 -8.60 17.99 4.72
N ASN A 95 -7.71 17.05 5.08
CA ASN A 95 -7.02 17.06 6.36
C ASN A 95 -5.59 17.58 6.29
N LYS A 96 -5.08 17.99 7.46
CA LYS A 96 -3.62 18.12 7.65
C LYS A 96 -2.99 16.74 7.44
N ILE A 97 -1.92 16.71 6.65
CA ILE A 97 -1.21 15.46 6.30
C ILE A 97 -0.84 14.68 7.57
N ALA A 98 -0.39 15.38 8.62
CA ALA A 98 -0.05 14.77 9.89
C ALA A 98 -1.22 13.98 10.51
N PHE A 99 -2.39 14.61 10.67
CA PHE A 99 -3.59 14.00 11.24
C PHE A 99 -4.08 12.79 10.43
N PHE A 100 -4.08 12.93 9.10
CA PHE A 100 -4.44 11.86 8.20
C PHE A 100 -3.49 10.66 8.29
N ILE A 101 -2.18 10.91 8.29
CA ILE A 101 -1.19 9.85 8.39
C ILE A 101 -1.37 9.10 9.72
N THR A 102 -1.68 9.78 10.83
CA THR A 102 -1.95 9.13 12.12
C THR A 102 -3.11 8.15 12.02
N GLN A 103 -4.30 8.62 11.63
CA GLN A 103 -5.50 7.78 11.62
C GLN A 103 -5.39 6.64 10.61
N TYR A 104 -4.91 6.95 9.40
CA TYR A 104 -4.88 5.97 8.33
C TYR A 104 -3.75 4.94 8.52
N LYS A 105 -2.55 5.34 8.97
CA LYS A 105 -1.46 4.36 9.23
C LYS A 105 -1.75 3.48 10.44
N ILE A 106 -2.42 3.99 11.47
CA ILE A 106 -2.86 3.17 12.60
C ILE A 106 -3.81 2.07 12.13
N LEU A 107 -4.84 2.43 11.35
CA LEU A 107 -5.77 1.44 10.79
C LEU A 107 -5.07 0.45 9.85
N MET A 108 -4.13 0.92 9.02
CA MET A 108 -3.32 0.05 8.15
C MET A 108 -2.36 -0.87 8.91
N ILE A 109 -2.04 -0.61 10.17
CA ILE A 109 -1.25 -1.51 11.02
C ILE A 109 -2.17 -2.45 11.80
N LEU A 110 -3.34 -1.96 12.21
CA LEU A 110 -4.32 -2.74 12.98
C LEU A 110 -4.98 -3.83 12.12
N LEU A 111 -5.44 -3.47 10.92
CA LEU A 111 -6.25 -4.33 10.07
C LEU A 111 -5.49 -5.56 9.56
N PRO A 112 -4.24 -5.49 9.06
CA PRO A 112 -3.53 -6.67 8.59
C PRO A 112 -3.26 -7.68 9.71
N VAL A 113 -3.01 -7.21 10.92
CA VAL A 113 -2.79 -8.08 12.09
C VAL A 113 -4.09 -8.77 12.50
N LEU A 114 -5.21 -8.04 12.52
CA LEU A 114 -6.53 -8.63 12.74
C LEU A 114 -6.90 -9.63 11.63
N PHE A 115 -6.64 -9.29 10.37
CA PHE A 115 -6.88 -10.18 9.23
C PHE A 115 -5.97 -11.41 9.24
N GLY A 116 -4.70 -11.26 9.63
CA GLY A 116 -3.76 -12.34 9.91
C GLY A 116 -4.35 -13.37 10.87
N TYR A 117 -4.85 -12.86 12.00
CA TYR A 117 -5.50 -13.67 13.03
C TYR A 117 -6.79 -14.35 12.54
N LEU A 118 -7.70 -13.60 11.91
CA LEU A 118 -9.02 -14.09 11.53
C LEU A 118 -9.01 -15.04 10.32
N PHE A 119 -8.19 -14.76 9.31
CA PHE A 119 -8.22 -15.49 8.03
C PHE A 119 -7.14 -16.55 7.89
N PHE A 120 -5.97 -16.33 8.50
CA PHE A 120 -4.84 -17.26 8.40
C PHE A 120 -4.64 -18.06 9.69
N GLY A 121 -5.41 -17.77 10.75
CA GLY A 121 -5.29 -18.44 12.04
C GLY A 121 -3.97 -18.15 12.75
N GLU A 122 -3.25 -17.10 12.33
CA GLU A 122 -1.97 -16.72 12.92
C GLU A 122 -2.17 -16.25 14.36
N LYS A 123 -1.64 -17.00 15.32
CA LYS A 123 -1.64 -16.61 16.73
C LYS A 123 -0.41 -15.78 17.02
N LEU A 124 -0.62 -14.54 17.47
CA LEU A 124 0.45 -13.70 17.97
C LEU A 124 0.82 -14.10 19.39
N ASN A 125 2.10 -14.21 19.67
CA ASN A 125 2.58 -14.36 21.04
C ASN A 125 2.53 -13.01 21.77
N ASN A 126 2.62 -13.05 23.11
CA ASN A 126 2.52 -11.84 23.94
C ASN A 126 3.58 -10.78 23.56
N MET A 127 4.79 -11.20 23.17
CA MET A 127 5.84 -10.28 22.75
C MET A 127 5.54 -9.57 21.42
N GLN A 128 4.96 -10.27 20.45
CA GLN A 128 4.52 -9.70 19.17
C GLN A 128 3.40 -8.69 19.39
N ILE A 129 2.44 -9.00 20.28
CA ILE A 129 1.36 -8.07 20.65
C ILE A 129 1.94 -6.82 21.31
N ILE A 130 2.84 -6.97 22.29
CA ILE A 130 3.49 -5.84 22.97
C ILE A 130 4.28 -4.98 21.97
N SER A 131 5.06 -5.59 21.08
CA SER A 131 5.83 -4.88 20.05
C SER A 131 4.93 -4.09 19.11
N TRP A 132 3.80 -4.68 18.71
CA TRP A 132 2.82 -4.04 17.84
C TRP A 132 2.12 -2.86 18.54
N LEU A 133 1.66 -3.05 19.78
CA LEU A 133 1.07 -1.97 20.59
C LEU A 133 2.06 -0.83 20.83
N THR A 134 3.32 -1.14 21.11
CA THR A 134 4.39 -0.15 21.30
C THR A 134 4.64 0.64 20.02
N SER A 135 4.64 -0.02 18.86
CA SER A 135 4.79 0.62 17.55
C SER A 135 3.62 1.56 17.23
N LEU A 136 2.39 1.13 17.53
CA LEU A 136 1.19 1.95 17.39
C LEU A 136 1.24 3.18 18.30
N PHE A 137 1.60 2.99 19.56
CA PHE A 137 1.71 4.09 20.52
C PHE A 137 2.79 5.09 20.11
N GLY A 138 3.96 4.60 19.66
CA GLY A 138 5.04 5.45 19.15
C GLY A 138 4.60 6.28 17.94
N LEU A 139 3.83 5.69 17.02
CA LEU A 139 3.27 6.43 15.87
C LEU A 139 2.25 7.49 16.33
N VAL A 140 1.34 7.15 17.23
CA VAL A 140 0.37 8.10 17.80
C VAL A 140 1.12 9.29 18.42
N LEU A 141 2.10 9.03 19.29
CA LEU A 141 2.87 10.09 19.94
C LEU A 141 3.64 10.96 18.95
N TYR A 142 4.32 10.34 17.99
CA TYR A 142 5.10 11.07 16.98
C TYR A 142 4.23 12.04 16.17
N TYR A 143 3.04 11.62 15.76
CA TYR A 143 2.14 12.50 15.00
C TYR A 143 1.29 13.40 15.89
N TYR A 144 1.08 13.10 17.17
CA TYR A 144 0.41 14.01 18.10
C TYR A 144 1.26 15.28 18.37
N GLN A 145 2.59 15.15 18.32
CA GLN A 145 3.51 16.27 18.52
C GLN A 145 3.63 17.22 17.31
N LYS A 146 3.14 16.84 16.13
CA LYS A 146 3.27 17.59 14.87
C LYS A 146 1.92 18.12 14.37
#